data_AF-A0A6J5YQK7-F1
#
_entry.id   AF-A0A6J5YQK7-F1
#
_cell.length_a   1.000
_cell.length_b   1.000
_cell.length_c   1.000
_cell.angle_alpha   90.00
_cell.angle_beta   90.00
_cell.angle_gamma   90.00
#
_symmetry.space_group_name_H-M   'P 1'
#
loop_
_entity.id
_entity.type
_entity.pdbx_description
1 polymer ?
#
loop_
_entity_poly.entity_id
_entity_poly.type
_entity_poly.pdbx_seq_one_letter_code
_entity_poly.pdbx_strand_id
1 'polypeptide(L)'
;MKKLIRSISVAILAISATVVSAPAEAATFTWSSQPLTNLNPNGSLINGGFTNFPTKSGLYVSQCLAPVVSGERPTNCAQLLWVTPTATAGTPGMALPTGPIAFTLKSAIKGNLGDIDCSISQCGLFFRLDHLATADKSEDTYLPITFTSGVITTPVLKTDVLTITLNGAALTKNVPVNLAYRAKAVITSKSASGQPVVITSATPECSYANGVLTALKGSGLCALSVSTAGNLEYEAARANYPFILALGKQSIGFTVTGAKKGTTRALPALTNFGTSVVYKSKSKSCVVESNLMTVGRGKSCILTVKAAGKDLMWAPLDTTLKVIIK
;
A
#
# COMPACT_ATOMS: atom_id res chain seq x y z
N MET A 1 -36.31 -15.54 -89.45
CA MET A 1 -36.60 -16.73 -88.62
C MET A 1 -36.02 -16.50 -87.23
N LYS A 2 -36.88 -16.20 -86.24
CA LYS A 2 -36.51 -16.03 -84.82
C LYS A 2 -36.31 -17.41 -84.18
N LYS A 3 -35.19 -17.67 -83.52
CA LYS A 3 -35.14 -18.64 -82.41
C LYS A 3 -34.25 -18.13 -81.27
N LEU A 4 -34.92 -18.03 -80.12
CA LEU A 4 -34.45 -17.67 -78.79
C LEU A 4 -33.42 -18.70 -78.27
N ILE A 5 -32.34 -18.21 -77.66
CA ILE A 5 -31.47 -18.98 -76.78
C ILE A 5 -32.01 -18.78 -75.35
N ARG A 6 -32.47 -19.87 -74.73
CA ARG A 6 -32.97 -19.91 -73.35
C ARG A 6 -31.79 -20.10 -72.38
N SER A 7 -31.56 -19.11 -71.53
CA SER A 7 -30.68 -19.19 -70.37
C SER A 7 -31.31 -20.04 -69.26
N ILE A 8 -30.58 -21.03 -68.77
CA ILE A 8 -30.95 -21.86 -67.61
C ILE A 8 -30.26 -21.26 -66.37
N SER A 9 -31.04 -20.70 -65.46
CA SER A 9 -30.57 -20.23 -64.16
C SER A 9 -30.59 -21.38 -63.15
N VAL A 10 -29.43 -21.70 -62.58
CA VAL A 10 -29.27 -22.65 -61.47
C VAL A 10 -29.62 -21.94 -60.16
N ALA A 11 -30.66 -22.39 -59.47
CA ALA A 11 -31.04 -21.91 -58.14
C ALA A 11 -30.33 -22.77 -57.07
N ILE A 12 -29.52 -22.11 -56.24
CA ILE A 12 -28.84 -22.71 -55.08
C ILE A 12 -29.84 -22.74 -53.92
N LEU A 13 -30.14 -23.94 -53.42
CA LEU A 13 -31.06 -24.20 -52.31
C LEU A 13 -30.31 -23.99 -50.98
N ALA A 14 -30.56 -22.88 -50.28
CA ALA A 14 -30.07 -22.67 -48.92
C ALA A 14 -31.02 -23.35 -47.92
N ILE A 15 -30.54 -24.41 -47.26
CA ILE A 15 -31.25 -25.08 -46.16
C ILE A 15 -31.06 -24.24 -44.91
N SER A 16 -32.05 -23.42 -44.58
CA SER A 16 -32.13 -22.70 -43.31
C SER A 16 -32.63 -23.64 -42.22
N ALA A 17 -31.72 -24.16 -41.39
CA ALA A 17 -32.10 -24.83 -40.15
C ALA A 17 -32.61 -23.78 -39.15
N THR A 18 -33.93 -23.66 -39.03
CA THR A 18 -34.57 -22.85 -37.99
C THR A 18 -34.41 -23.55 -36.64
N VAL A 19 -33.40 -23.15 -35.87
CA VAL A 19 -33.41 -23.35 -34.43
C VAL A 19 -34.48 -22.44 -33.84
N VAL A 20 -35.62 -23.03 -33.46
CA VAL A 20 -36.63 -22.33 -32.65
C VAL A 20 -36.08 -22.29 -31.23
N SER A 21 -35.34 -21.24 -30.88
CA SER A 21 -35.19 -20.87 -29.47
C SER A 21 -36.56 -20.37 -29.00
N ALA A 22 -37.25 -21.16 -28.17
CA ALA A 22 -38.44 -20.69 -27.48
C ALA A 22 -38.13 -19.36 -26.77
N PRO A 23 -39.02 -18.35 -26.83
CA PRO A 23 -38.83 -17.15 -26.05
C PRO A 23 -38.91 -17.53 -24.57
N ALA A 24 -38.12 -16.86 -23.74
CA ALA A 24 -38.31 -16.89 -22.29
C ALA A 24 -39.77 -16.57 -21.98
N GLU A 25 -40.47 -17.46 -21.29
CA GLU A 25 -41.81 -17.15 -20.75
C GLU A 25 -41.66 -15.89 -19.90
N ALA A 26 -42.45 -14.87 -20.20
CA ALA A 26 -42.47 -13.67 -19.37
C ALA A 26 -43.01 -14.04 -17.99
N ALA A 27 -42.36 -13.56 -16.94
CA ALA A 27 -42.81 -13.74 -15.57
C ALA A 27 -44.28 -13.31 -15.42
N THR A 28 -45.05 -14.06 -14.63
CA THR A 28 -46.49 -13.84 -14.45
C THR A 28 -46.77 -12.75 -13.43
N PHE A 29 -45.81 -12.46 -12.56
CA PHE A 29 -45.93 -11.38 -11.59
C PHE A 29 -45.77 -10.01 -12.24
N THR A 30 -46.27 -8.98 -11.57
CA THR A 30 -46.04 -7.59 -11.96
C THR A 30 -45.60 -6.81 -10.74
N TRP A 31 -44.38 -6.30 -10.78
CA TRP A 31 -43.78 -5.51 -9.72
C TRP A 31 -43.81 -4.03 -10.09
N SER A 32 -44.33 -3.20 -9.18
CA SER A 32 -44.31 -1.74 -9.30
C SER A 32 -43.49 -1.17 -8.16
N SER A 33 -42.47 -0.38 -8.48
CA SER A 33 -41.67 0.34 -7.49
C SER A 33 -41.02 1.58 -8.09
N GLN A 34 -40.82 2.60 -7.27
CA GLN A 34 -39.97 3.75 -7.61
C GLN A 34 -39.27 4.31 -6.36
N PRO A 35 -38.11 4.98 -6.53
CA PRO A 35 -37.26 5.00 -7.74
C PRO A 35 -36.46 3.68 -7.91
N LEU A 36 -36.05 3.33 -9.13
CA LEU A 36 -35.03 2.28 -9.38
C LEU A 36 -33.76 2.84 -10.04
N THR A 37 -33.78 4.12 -10.39
CA THR A 37 -32.66 4.83 -11.00
C THR A 37 -32.29 6.03 -10.13
N ASN A 38 -31.06 6.52 -10.30
CA ASN A 38 -30.54 7.66 -9.54
C ASN A 38 -30.64 7.48 -8.01
N LEU A 39 -30.54 6.24 -7.52
CA LEU A 39 -30.62 5.90 -6.10
C LEU A 39 -29.49 6.54 -5.29
N ASN A 40 -29.73 6.78 -3.99
CA ASN A 40 -28.73 7.26 -3.05
C ASN A 40 -27.76 6.11 -2.70
N PRO A 41 -26.45 6.25 -2.97
CA PRO A 41 -25.45 5.22 -2.69
C PRO A 41 -25.47 4.69 -1.24
N ASN A 42 -25.75 5.57 -0.27
CA ASN A 42 -25.73 5.23 1.16
C ASN A 42 -26.99 4.49 1.63
N GLY A 43 -28.03 4.44 0.81
CA GLY A 43 -29.31 3.83 1.16
C GLY A 43 -30.48 4.58 0.54
N SER A 44 -31.20 3.90 -0.33
CA SER A 44 -32.52 4.31 -0.81
C SER A 44 -33.56 3.35 -0.29
N LEU A 45 -34.54 3.86 0.45
CA LEU A 45 -35.75 3.11 0.75
C LEU A 45 -36.58 2.99 -0.52
N ILE A 46 -36.75 1.77 -1.00
CA ILE A 46 -37.62 1.45 -2.13
C ILE A 46 -38.97 1.07 -1.56
N ASN A 47 -40.01 1.76 -2.03
CA ASN A 47 -41.38 1.36 -1.81
C ASN A 47 -41.91 0.76 -3.11
N GLY A 48 -42.46 -0.44 -3.01
CA GLY A 48 -43.07 -1.13 -4.12
C GLY A 48 -44.17 -2.07 -3.68
N GLY A 49 -44.63 -2.88 -4.62
CA GLY A 49 -45.66 -3.87 -4.39
C GLY A 49 -45.94 -4.66 -5.66
N PHE A 50 -46.62 -5.79 -5.47
CA PHE A 50 -47.09 -6.61 -6.58
C PHE A 50 -48.51 -6.21 -6.96
N THR A 51 -48.77 -6.00 -8.24
CA THR A 51 -50.13 -5.90 -8.77
C THR A 51 -50.64 -7.27 -9.24
N ASN A 52 -49.72 -8.15 -9.63
CA ASN A 52 -49.95 -9.58 -9.86
C ASN A 52 -48.85 -10.37 -9.14
N PHE A 53 -49.20 -11.49 -8.51
CA PHE A 53 -48.28 -12.35 -7.78
C PHE A 53 -48.47 -13.81 -8.22
N PRO A 54 -47.39 -14.62 -8.32
CA PRO A 54 -47.52 -15.98 -8.80
C PRO A 54 -48.30 -16.84 -7.81
N THR A 55 -49.12 -17.75 -8.33
CA THR A 55 -49.91 -18.69 -7.51
C THR A 55 -49.13 -19.94 -7.13
N LYS A 56 -48.01 -20.20 -7.81
CA LYS A 56 -47.23 -21.43 -7.69
C LYS A 56 -46.37 -21.49 -6.43
N SER A 57 -45.74 -20.38 -6.05
CA SER A 57 -44.95 -20.26 -4.82
C SER A 57 -44.74 -18.79 -4.44
N GLY A 58 -44.11 -18.56 -3.28
CA GLY A 58 -43.58 -17.24 -2.93
C GLY A 58 -42.39 -16.83 -3.81
N LEU A 59 -41.96 -15.58 -3.66
CA LEU A 59 -40.81 -15.01 -4.37
C LEU A 59 -39.73 -14.56 -3.39
N TYR A 60 -38.47 -14.83 -3.72
CA TYR A 60 -37.36 -14.12 -3.12
C TYR A 60 -37.02 -12.88 -3.94
N VAL A 61 -36.80 -11.78 -3.24
CA VAL A 61 -36.28 -10.52 -3.80
C VAL A 61 -34.88 -10.32 -3.26
N SER A 62 -33.91 -10.20 -4.16
CA SER A 62 -32.50 -9.98 -3.83
C SER A 62 -31.95 -8.77 -4.58
N GLN A 63 -30.94 -8.10 -4.01
CA GLN A 63 -30.08 -7.18 -4.75
C GLN A 63 -28.86 -7.95 -5.24
N CYS A 64 -28.62 -7.95 -6.54
CA CYS A 64 -27.58 -8.78 -7.16
C CYS A 64 -26.67 -7.98 -8.09
N LEU A 65 -25.45 -8.48 -8.25
CA LEU A 65 -24.62 -8.19 -9.41
C LEU A 65 -25.28 -8.78 -10.67
N ALA A 66 -25.18 -8.10 -11.81
CA ALA A 66 -25.69 -8.61 -13.07
C ALA A 66 -25.12 -10.01 -13.39
N PRO A 67 -25.92 -10.92 -13.96
CA PRO A 67 -25.42 -12.21 -14.37
C PRO A 67 -24.42 -12.03 -15.53
N VAL A 68 -23.36 -12.84 -15.53
CA VAL A 68 -22.32 -12.80 -16.59
C VAL A 68 -22.91 -13.17 -17.95
N VAL A 69 -23.90 -14.06 -17.95
CA VAL A 69 -24.64 -14.49 -19.15
C VAL A 69 -26.08 -13.99 -19.01
N SER A 70 -26.57 -13.29 -20.03
CA SER A 70 -27.96 -12.81 -20.07
C SER A 70 -28.94 -13.99 -19.99
N GLY A 71 -29.96 -13.89 -19.14
CA GLY A 71 -30.94 -14.95 -18.93
C GLY A 71 -30.54 -16.01 -17.89
N GLU A 72 -29.30 -15.98 -17.39
CA GLU A 72 -28.90 -16.81 -16.25
C GLU A 72 -29.17 -16.11 -14.91
N ARG A 73 -29.25 -16.94 -13.86
CA ARG A 73 -29.41 -16.43 -12.50
C ARG A 73 -28.14 -15.69 -12.04
N PRO A 74 -28.28 -14.51 -11.43
CA PRO A 74 -27.19 -13.91 -10.67
C PRO A 74 -26.68 -14.85 -9.57
N THR A 75 -25.37 -14.95 -9.42
CA THR A 75 -24.72 -15.83 -8.43
C THR A 75 -24.29 -15.07 -7.17
N ASN A 76 -23.93 -13.79 -7.31
CA ASN A 76 -23.55 -12.94 -6.18
C ASN A 76 -24.69 -11.96 -5.85
N CYS A 77 -25.39 -12.24 -4.76
CA CYS A 77 -26.58 -11.52 -4.33
C CYS A 77 -26.59 -11.30 -2.83
N ALA A 78 -27.25 -10.23 -2.38
CA ALA A 78 -27.70 -10.03 -1.02
C ALA A 78 -29.22 -10.22 -0.96
N GLN A 79 -29.69 -11.08 -0.07
CA GLN A 79 -31.11 -11.31 0.11
C GLN A 79 -31.77 -10.07 0.76
N LEU A 80 -32.88 -9.61 0.19
CA LEU A 80 -33.66 -8.50 0.77
C LEU A 80 -34.88 -9.03 1.52
N LEU A 81 -35.70 -9.84 0.83
CA LEU A 81 -37.02 -10.19 1.32
C LEU A 81 -37.51 -11.52 0.74
N TRP A 82 -38.33 -12.22 1.53
CA TRP A 82 -39.19 -13.30 1.07
C TRP A 82 -40.64 -12.83 1.05
N VAL A 83 -41.26 -12.86 -0.13
CA VAL A 83 -42.65 -12.45 -0.31
C VAL A 83 -43.49 -13.71 -0.47
N THR A 84 -44.45 -13.92 0.42
CA THR A 84 -45.28 -15.14 0.42
C THR A 84 -46.67 -14.87 1.00
N PRO A 85 -47.75 -15.47 0.47
CA PRO A 85 -49.08 -15.37 1.05
C PRO A 85 -49.17 -15.82 2.51
N THR A 86 -48.22 -16.64 2.98
CA THR A 86 -48.16 -17.13 4.35
C THR A 86 -47.31 -16.24 5.27
N ALA A 87 -46.87 -15.08 4.80
CA ALA A 87 -46.04 -14.18 5.57
C ALA A 87 -46.83 -13.64 6.79
N THR A 88 -46.17 -13.63 7.96
CA THR A 88 -46.73 -12.97 9.13
C THR A 88 -46.31 -11.50 9.12
N ALA A 89 -47.29 -10.60 9.05
CA ALA A 89 -47.05 -9.15 8.99
C ALA A 89 -46.14 -8.70 10.14
N GLY A 90 -45.12 -7.89 9.83
CA GLY A 90 -44.14 -7.39 10.80
C GLY A 90 -42.94 -8.32 11.06
N THR A 91 -42.90 -9.51 10.45
CA THR A 91 -41.73 -10.40 10.55
C THR A 91 -40.57 -9.85 9.72
N PRO A 92 -39.38 -9.62 10.32
CA PRO A 92 -38.22 -9.14 9.58
C PRO A 92 -37.87 -10.09 8.42
N GLY A 93 -37.65 -9.54 7.22
CA GLY A 93 -37.28 -10.32 6.04
C GLY A 93 -38.43 -11.04 5.34
N MET A 94 -39.69 -10.82 5.76
CA MET A 94 -40.87 -11.37 5.09
C MET A 94 -41.90 -10.27 4.75
N ALA A 95 -42.67 -10.46 3.68
CA ALA A 95 -43.82 -9.60 3.38
C ALA A 95 -44.97 -10.35 2.70
N LEU A 96 -46.18 -9.81 2.89
CA LEU A 96 -47.37 -10.25 2.18
C LEU A 96 -47.38 -9.69 0.74
N PRO A 97 -47.86 -10.47 -0.26
CA PRO A 97 -47.95 -10.00 -1.64
C PRO A 97 -48.92 -8.83 -1.86
N THR A 98 -49.97 -8.74 -1.02
CA THR A 98 -51.11 -7.82 -1.18
C THR A 98 -50.92 -6.46 -0.50
N GLY A 99 -49.75 -6.21 0.10
CA GLY A 99 -49.47 -5.00 0.87
C GLY A 99 -48.31 -4.19 0.29
N PRO A 100 -48.07 -2.98 0.84
CA PRO A 100 -46.87 -2.24 0.52
C PRO A 100 -45.64 -3.04 0.96
N ILE A 101 -44.65 -3.10 0.08
CA ILE A 101 -43.38 -3.76 0.31
C ILE A 101 -42.30 -2.68 0.34
N ALA A 102 -41.44 -2.73 1.34
CA ALA A 102 -40.32 -1.82 1.44
C ALA A 102 -39.02 -2.54 1.77
N PHE A 103 -37.94 -2.12 1.13
CA PHE A 103 -36.58 -2.59 1.40
C PHE A 103 -35.58 -1.49 1.06
N THR A 104 -34.38 -1.55 1.63
CA THR A 104 -33.33 -0.56 1.35
C THR A 104 -32.32 -1.12 0.35
N LEU A 105 -32.03 -0.36 -0.70
CA LEU A 105 -30.95 -0.63 -1.64
C LEU A 105 -29.74 0.26 -1.34
N LYS A 106 -28.54 -0.31 -1.43
CA LYS A 106 -27.26 0.39 -1.21
C LYS A 106 -26.32 0.11 -2.37
N SER A 107 -25.40 1.03 -2.68
CA SER A 107 -24.41 0.79 -3.73
C SER A 107 -23.36 -0.24 -3.31
N ALA A 108 -23.00 -0.29 -2.03
CA ALA A 108 -22.09 -1.28 -1.47
C ALA A 108 -22.85 -2.30 -0.60
N ILE A 109 -22.77 -3.58 -0.98
CA ILE A 109 -23.45 -4.68 -0.29
C ILE A 109 -22.52 -5.88 -0.11
N LYS A 110 -22.79 -6.72 0.90
CA LYS A 110 -22.16 -8.04 1.06
C LYS A 110 -23.00 -9.08 0.34
N GLY A 111 -22.51 -9.59 -0.78
CA GLY A 111 -23.15 -10.70 -1.48
C GLY A 111 -22.64 -12.05 -0.99
N ASN A 112 -23.34 -13.12 -1.39
CA ASN A 112 -23.01 -14.49 -0.97
C ASN A 112 -21.62 -14.98 -1.42
N LEU A 113 -21.01 -14.36 -2.44
CA LEU A 113 -19.69 -14.72 -2.96
C LEU A 113 -18.62 -13.63 -2.72
N GLY A 114 -18.98 -12.55 -2.03
CA GLY A 114 -18.09 -11.43 -1.75
C GLY A 114 -18.77 -10.07 -1.89
N ASP A 115 -17.99 -9.02 -1.66
CA ASP A 115 -18.44 -7.63 -1.71
C ASP A 115 -18.86 -7.24 -3.13
N ILE A 116 -19.96 -6.50 -3.25
CA ILE A 116 -20.48 -5.98 -4.52
C ILE A 116 -20.51 -4.46 -4.44
N ASP A 117 -19.95 -3.81 -5.47
CA ASP A 117 -20.03 -2.37 -5.69
C ASP A 117 -20.86 -2.04 -6.94
N CYS A 118 -22.12 -1.69 -6.69
CA CYS A 118 -23.13 -1.30 -7.68
C CYS A 118 -22.97 0.14 -8.20
N SER A 119 -21.96 0.89 -7.75
CA SER A 119 -21.62 2.18 -8.35
C SER A 119 -20.76 2.04 -9.61
N ILE A 120 -19.97 0.96 -9.70
CA ILE A 120 -19.07 0.67 -10.82
C ILE A 120 -19.45 -0.59 -11.59
N SER A 121 -20.27 -1.46 -10.99
CA SER A 121 -20.78 -2.69 -11.61
C SER A 121 -22.28 -2.57 -11.85
N GLN A 122 -22.78 -3.23 -12.89
CA GLN A 122 -24.22 -3.28 -13.13
C GLN A 122 -24.89 -4.14 -12.06
N CYS A 123 -25.86 -3.57 -11.35
CA CYS A 123 -26.67 -4.26 -10.34
C CYS A 123 -28.16 -4.19 -10.66
N GLY A 124 -28.94 -5.00 -9.96
CA GLY A 124 -30.38 -5.09 -10.15
C GLY A 124 -31.09 -5.81 -9.01
N LEU A 125 -32.40 -5.67 -9.00
CA LEU A 125 -33.29 -6.53 -8.24
C LEU A 125 -33.46 -7.84 -9.00
N PHE A 126 -33.28 -8.95 -8.32
CA PHE A 126 -33.56 -10.27 -8.87
C PHE A 126 -34.72 -10.91 -8.13
N PHE A 127 -35.74 -11.31 -8.88
CA PHE A 127 -36.90 -12.04 -8.42
C PHE A 127 -36.77 -13.48 -8.89
N ARG A 128 -37.04 -14.43 -7.99
CA ARG A 128 -37.13 -15.85 -8.31
C ARG A 128 -38.15 -16.52 -7.40
N LEU A 129 -38.71 -17.64 -7.85
CA LEU A 129 -39.50 -18.51 -6.99
C LEU A 129 -38.69 -18.94 -5.75
N ASP A 130 -39.38 -19.05 -4.63
CA ASP A 130 -38.76 -19.33 -3.34
C ASP A 130 -38.25 -20.78 -3.21
N HIS A 131 -37.84 -21.14 -2.00
CA HIS A 131 -37.22 -22.44 -1.71
C HIS A 131 -38.12 -23.65 -1.99
N LEU A 132 -39.42 -23.46 -2.20
CA LEU A 132 -40.35 -24.54 -2.54
C LEU A 132 -40.34 -24.87 -4.04
N ALA A 133 -39.78 -24.00 -4.89
CA ALA A 133 -39.74 -24.15 -6.34
C ALA A 133 -38.39 -23.72 -6.95
N THR A 134 -37.27 -24.06 -6.28
CA THR A 134 -35.93 -23.59 -6.66
C THR A 134 -35.46 -23.98 -8.06
N ALA A 135 -35.92 -25.11 -8.61
CA ALA A 135 -35.53 -25.55 -9.96
C ALA A 135 -36.31 -24.82 -11.07
N ASP A 136 -37.43 -24.19 -10.73
CA ASP A 136 -38.29 -23.48 -11.67
C ASP A 136 -37.76 -22.06 -11.89
N LYS A 137 -37.59 -21.68 -13.16
CA LYS A 137 -37.09 -20.39 -13.61
C LYS A 137 -38.18 -19.52 -14.26
N SER A 138 -39.45 -19.94 -14.26
CA SER A 138 -40.54 -19.24 -14.97
C SER A 138 -40.79 -17.81 -14.49
N GLU A 139 -40.39 -17.47 -13.27
CA GLU A 139 -40.51 -16.13 -12.69
C GLU A 139 -39.16 -15.40 -12.58
N ASP A 140 -38.07 -15.97 -13.07
CA ASP A 140 -36.75 -15.35 -12.97
C ASP A 140 -36.75 -14.00 -13.71
N THR A 141 -36.68 -12.91 -12.94
CA THR A 141 -36.74 -11.56 -13.49
C THR A 141 -35.65 -10.71 -12.88
N TYR A 142 -34.85 -10.08 -13.74
CA TYR A 142 -33.83 -9.13 -13.34
C TYR A 142 -34.24 -7.71 -13.74
N LEU A 143 -34.40 -6.83 -12.76
CA LEU A 143 -34.69 -5.41 -12.97
C LEU A 143 -33.42 -4.59 -12.68
N PRO A 144 -32.79 -3.98 -13.69
CA PRO A 144 -31.62 -3.13 -13.48
C PRO A 144 -31.93 -1.97 -12.53
N ILE A 145 -30.96 -1.63 -11.69
CA ILE A 145 -31.01 -0.43 -10.85
C ILE A 145 -29.81 0.46 -11.15
N THR A 146 -29.95 1.77 -10.97
CA THR A 146 -28.83 2.70 -11.04
C THR A 146 -28.77 3.57 -9.80
N PHE A 147 -27.56 3.81 -9.32
CA PHE A 147 -27.31 4.82 -8.29
C PHE A 147 -26.95 6.12 -8.98
N THR A 148 -27.31 7.26 -8.37
CA THR A 148 -26.76 8.54 -8.81
C THR A 148 -25.24 8.42 -8.81
N SER A 149 -24.58 9.06 -9.77
CA SER A 149 -23.12 9.28 -9.75
C SER A 149 -22.77 10.25 -8.61
N GLY A 150 -23.12 9.84 -7.39
CA GLY A 150 -22.79 10.48 -6.15
C GLY A 150 -21.54 9.79 -5.68
N VAL A 151 -20.45 10.54 -5.72
CA VAL A 151 -19.20 10.32 -5.00
C VAL A 151 -19.45 9.31 -3.88
N ILE A 152 -19.01 8.06 -4.09
CA ILE A 152 -18.77 7.17 -2.96
C ILE A 152 -17.90 8.02 -2.05
N THR A 153 -18.41 8.33 -0.85
CA THR A 153 -17.54 8.77 0.22
C THR A 153 -16.74 7.54 0.61
N THR A 154 -15.84 7.11 -0.28
CA THR A 154 -14.60 6.50 0.13
C THR A 154 -14.10 7.54 1.12
N PRO A 155 -13.94 7.21 2.40
CA PRO A 155 -13.31 8.13 3.32
C PRO A 155 -12.07 8.60 2.58
N VAL A 156 -11.98 9.91 2.27
CA VAL A 156 -10.76 10.45 1.68
C VAL A 156 -9.72 10.20 2.75
N LEU A 157 -8.93 9.14 2.57
CA LEU A 157 -8.00 8.73 3.59
C LEU A 157 -7.01 9.87 3.75
N LYS A 158 -6.72 10.20 5.00
CA LYS A 158 -5.75 11.25 5.29
C LYS A 158 -4.39 10.82 4.74
N THR A 159 -3.63 11.77 4.22
CA THR A 159 -2.22 11.51 3.89
C THR A 159 -1.49 11.07 5.16
N ASP A 160 -0.89 9.88 5.13
CA ASP A 160 -0.03 9.43 6.22
C ASP A 160 1.31 10.17 6.17
N VAL A 161 1.58 10.96 7.20
CA VAL A 161 2.81 11.75 7.32
C VAL A 161 3.88 10.91 8.01
N LEU A 162 4.93 10.58 7.26
CA LEU A 162 6.09 9.86 7.77
C LEU A 162 7.12 10.86 8.30
N THR A 163 7.41 10.75 9.60
CA THR A 163 8.46 11.52 10.26
C THR A 163 9.66 10.61 10.49
N ILE A 164 10.76 10.89 9.78
CA ILE A 164 12.01 10.13 9.86
C ILE A 164 13.09 11.06 10.41
N THR A 165 13.90 10.58 11.36
CA THR A 165 15.03 11.34 11.89
C THR A 165 16.34 10.59 11.70
N LEU A 166 17.41 11.35 11.47
CA LEU A 166 18.79 10.90 11.53
C LEU A 166 19.44 11.49 12.78
N ASN A 167 19.81 10.65 13.74
CA ASN A 167 20.41 11.07 15.01
C ASN A 167 19.57 12.14 15.74
N GLY A 168 18.24 12.08 15.62
CA GLY A 168 17.30 13.04 16.21
C GLY A 168 16.97 14.25 15.32
N ALA A 169 17.70 14.50 14.24
CA ALA A 169 17.39 15.56 13.29
C ALA A 169 16.40 15.07 12.22
N ALA A 170 15.29 15.78 12.00
CA ALA A 170 14.29 15.40 11.00
C ALA A 170 14.88 15.42 9.58
N LEU A 171 14.57 14.38 8.80
CA LEU A 171 14.89 14.31 7.38
C LEU A 171 13.72 14.82 6.54
N THR A 172 14.04 15.54 5.47
CA THR A 172 13.04 15.98 4.49
C THR A 172 13.01 14.99 3.33
N LYS A 173 11.80 14.57 2.93
CA LYS A 173 11.60 13.65 1.80
C LYS A 173 12.28 14.20 0.54
N ASN A 174 13.00 13.33 -0.17
CA ASN A 174 13.74 13.64 -1.40
C ASN A 174 14.84 14.71 -1.27
N VAL A 175 15.19 15.14 -0.06
CA VAL A 175 16.28 16.10 0.17
C VAL A 175 17.53 15.34 0.65
N PRO A 176 18.65 15.41 -0.09
CA PRO A 176 19.85 14.72 0.31
C PRO A 176 20.51 15.30 1.56
N VAL A 177 21.03 14.43 2.42
CA VAL A 177 21.89 14.81 3.55
C VAL A 177 23.22 14.06 3.51
N ASN A 178 24.27 14.64 4.05
CA ASN A 178 25.59 14.01 4.03
C ASN A 178 25.66 12.89 5.09
N LEU A 179 26.17 11.72 4.69
CA LEU A 179 26.46 10.61 5.58
C LEU A 179 27.91 10.14 5.36
N ALA A 180 28.75 10.33 6.37
CA ALA A 180 30.13 9.87 6.28
C ALA A 180 30.25 8.36 6.48
N TYR A 181 31.23 7.73 5.84
CA TYR A 181 31.52 6.30 5.97
C TYR A 181 31.62 5.87 7.44
N ARG A 182 30.82 4.85 7.81
CA ARG A 182 30.68 4.31 9.18
C ARG A 182 30.42 5.36 10.27
N ALA A 183 29.88 6.52 9.92
CA ALA A 183 29.40 7.45 10.93
C ALA A 183 28.24 6.84 11.71
N LYS A 184 28.09 7.23 12.98
CA LYS A 184 26.91 6.87 13.77
C LYS A 184 25.68 7.47 13.09
N ALA A 185 24.76 6.61 12.64
CA ALA A 185 23.53 7.02 11.99
C ALA A 185 22.36 6.18 12.50
N VAL A 186 21.71 6.70 13.53
CA VAL A 186 20.50 6.12 14.12
C VAL A 186 19.30 6.72 13.40
N ILE A 187 18.46 5.85 12.85
CA ILE A 187 17.22 6.21 12.19
C ILE A 187 16.06 5.88 13.12
N THR A 188 15.21 6.88 13.37
CA THR A 188 13.93 6.68 14.05
C THR A 188 12.80 7.05 13.10
N SER A 189 11.65 6.41 13.27
CA SER A 189 10.49 6.61 12.40
C SER A 189 9.19 6.66 13.17
N LYS A 190 8.27 7.50 12.69
CA LYS A 190 6.90 7.60 13.18
C LYS A 190 5.97 7.87 12.01
N SER A 191 4.82 7.20 12.00
CA SER A 191 3.70 7.46 11.09
C SER A 191 2.62 8.24 11.82
N ALA A 192 1.86 9.08 11.10
CA ALA A 192 0.69 9.73 11.66
C ALA A 192 -0.45 8.73 11.87
N SER A 193 -0.51 7.70 11.02
CA SER A 193 -1.47 6.59 11.09
C SER A 193 -1.25 5.62 12.26
N GLY A 194 -0.11 5.69 12.95
CA GLY A 194 0.30 4.72 13.96
C GLY A 194 0.71 3.35 13.40
N GLN A 195 0.66 3.17 12.07
CA GLN A 195 1.08 1.91 11.44
C GLN A 195 2.58 1.67 11.54
N PRO A 196 3.02 0.40 11.60
CA PRO A 196 4.44 0.05 11.52
C PRO A 196 5.09 0.64 10.27
N VAL A 197 6.22 1.32 10.48
CA VAL A 197 7.01 1.88 9.38
C VAL A 197 8.04 0.85 8.93
N VAL A 198 7.99 0.47 7.66
CA VAL A 198 8.97 -0.40 7.03
C VAL A 198 10.06 0.45 6.41
N ILE A 199 11.32 0.17 6.76
CA ILE A 199 12.49 0.88 6.23
C ILE A 199 13.43 -0.14 5.61
N THR A 200 13.83 0.11 4.37
CA THR A 200 14.78 -0.72 3.63
C THR A 200 15.84 0.16 2.99
N SER A 201 17.08 -0.34 2.90
CA SER A 201 18.08 0.29 2.06
C SER A 201 17.73 0.02 0.60
N ALA A 202 17.61 1.07 -0.20
CA ALA A 202 17.24 0.99 -1.61
C ALA A 202 18.45 0.81 -2.54
N THR A 203 19.67 0.91 -2.00
CA THR A 203 20.92 0.81 -2.75
C THR A 203 21.96 -0.02 -1.98
N PRO A 204 22.91 -0.68 -2.66
CA PRO A 204 23.91 -1.52 -2.00
C PRO A 204 25.03 -0.73 -1.29
N GLU A 205 25.11 0.59 -1.46
CA GLU A 205 26.14 1.45 -0.85
C GLU A 205 25.91 1.68 0.66
N CYS A 206 24.75 1.27 1.17
CA CYS A 206 24.41 1.30 2.58
C CYS A 206 23.80 -0.02 3.02
N SER A 207 23.87 -0.28 4.32
CA SER A 207 23.06 -1.30 4.98
C SER A 207 22.17 -0.64 6.03
N TYR A 208 20.95 -1.13 6.18
CA TYR A 208 20.05 -0.72 7.25
C TYR A 208 19.61 -1.94 8.06
N ALA A 209 19.86 -1.93 9.35
CA ALA A 209 19.44 -2.99 10.27
C ALA A 209 19.22 -2.43 11.67
N ASN A 210 18.15 -2.87 12.34
CA ASN A 210 17.86 -2.55 13.74
C ASN A 210 17.92 -1.05 14.07
N GLY A 211 17.35 -0.20 13.20
CA GLY A 211 17.37 1.26 13.39
C GLY A 211 18.70 1.93 13.09
N VAL A 212 19.71 1.21 12.60
CA VAL A 212 21.03 1.76 12.28
C VAL A 212 21.26 1.72 10.78
N LEU A 213 21.52 2.89 10.20
CA LEU A 213 21.99 3.05 8.82
C LEU A 213 23.52 3.06 8.84
N THR A 214 24.16 2.27 7.98
CA THR A 214 25.61 2.23 7.86
C THR A 214 26.01 2.48 6.41
N ALA A 215 26.77 3.55 6.18
CA ALA A 215 27.42 3.79 4.90
C ALA A 215 28.59 2.81 4.70
N LEU A 216 28.54 2.05 3.58
CA LEU A 216 29.53 1.05 3.20
C LEU A 216 30.58 1.61 2.23
N LYS A 217 30.32 2.79 1.67
CA LYS A 217 31.27 3.59 0.86
C LYS A 217 31.36 5.01 1.41
N GLY A 218 32.45 5.69 1.09
CA GLY A 218 32.73 7.09 1.41
C GLY A 218 32.50 8.05 0.24
N SER A 219 31.87 7.59 -0.83
CA SER A 219 31.43 8.40 -1.97
C SER A 219 30.25 7.73 -2.67
N GLY A 220 29.52 8.51 -3.47
CA GLY A 220 28.31 8.06 -4.17
C GLY A 220 27.03 8.41 -3.42
N LEU A 221 25.96 7.70 -3.77
CA LEU A 221 24.64 7.92 -3.21
C LEU A 221 24.16 6.67 -2.49
N CYS A 222 23.39 6.91 -1.44
CA CYS A 222 22.67 5.90 -0.68
C CYS A 222 21.23 6.36 -0.52
N ALA A 223 20.27 5.45 -0.47
CA ALA A 223 18.89 5.84 -0.24
C ALA A 223 18.17 4.88 0.70
N LEU A 224 17.32 5.43 1.54
CA LEU A 224 16.36 4.68 2.33
C LEU A 224 14.97 4.79 1.70
N SER A 225 14.37 3.64 1.43
CA SER A 225 12.94 3.53 1.12
C SER A 225 12.18 3.31 2.42
N VAL A 226 11.14 4.10 2.62
CA VAL A 226 10.30 4.09 3.81
C VAL A 226 8.85 3.96 3.38
N SER A 227 8.10 3.05 3.99
CA SER A 227 6.68 2.87 3.68
C SER A 227 5.82 2.46 4.86
N THR A 228 4.53 2.77 4.78
CA THR A 228 3.46 2.23 5.64
C THR A 228 2.39 1.59 4.77
N ALA A 229 1.66 0.61 5.33
CA ALA A 229 0.59 -0.10 4.62
C ALA A 229 -0.72 0.72 4.50
N GLY A 230 -0.85 1.83 5.22
CA GLY A 230 -2.12 2.55 5.38
C GLY A 230 -3.09 1.83 6.32
N ASN A 231 -4.27 2.40 6.52
CA ASN A 231 -5.39 1.80 7.25
C ASN A 231 -6.73 2.40 6.75
N LEU A 232 -7.83 2.12 7.44
CA LEU A 232 -9.16 2.62 7.07
C LEU A 232 -9.32 4.15 7.19
N GLU A 233 -8.36 4.86 7.79
CA GLU A 233 -8.35 6.32 7.94
C GLU A 233 -7.22 7.02 7.17
N TYR A 234 -6.15 6.31 6.82
CA TYR A 234 -4.91 6.86 6.25
C TYR A 234 -4.44 6.08 5.02
N GLU A 235 -4.05 6.78 3.96
CA GLU A 235 -3.46 6.18 2.77
C GLU A 235 -2.12 5.48 3.09
N ALA A 236 -1.76 4.48 2.29
CA ALA A 236 -0.40 3.95 2.31
C ALA A 236 0.60 5.03 1.92
N ALA A 237 1.63 5.28 2.75
CA ALA A 237 2.66 6.26 2.44
C ALA A 237 3.95 5.61 1.95
N ARG A 238 4.64 6.32 1.06
CA ARG A 238 6.01 6.00 0.60
C ARG A 238 6.86 7.27 0.56
N ALA A 239 8.08 7.15 1.04
CA ALA A 239 9.07 8.21 1.03
C ALA A 239 10.46 7.65 0.73
N ASN A 240 11.25 8.44 0.01
CA ASN A 240 12.64 8.16 -0.28
C ASN A 240 13.50 9.23 0.40
N TYR A 241 14.55 8.80 1.09
CA TYR A 241 15.50 9.67 1.77
C TYR A 241 16.90 9.41 1.22
N PRO A 242 17.41 10.28 0.33
CA PRO A 242 18.73 10.15 -0.23
C PRO A 242 19.81 10.65 0.74
N PHE A 243 20.99 10.05 0.65
CA PHE A 243 22.18 10.38 1.41
C PHE A 243 23.35 10.53 0.44
N ILE A 244 24.07 11.65 0.53
CA ILE A 244 25.32 11.86 -0.19
C ILE A 244 26.43 11.28 0.68
N LEU A 245 27.12 10.27 0.17
CA LEU A 245 28.17 9.61 0.91
C LEU A 245 29.43 10.45 0.90
N ALA A 246 30.04 10.57 2.07
CA ALA A 246 31.27 11.32 2.28
C ALA A 246 32.34 10.46 2.96
N LEU A 247 33.60 10.85 2.80
CA LEU A 247 34.71 10.16 3.43
C LEU A 247 34.55 10.15 4.95
N GLY A 248 34.81 9.00 5.56
CA GLY A 248 34.86 8.83 7.01
C GLY A 248 35.90 9.75 7.65
N LYS A 249 35.58 10.27 8.84
CA LYS A 249 36.51 11.09 9.63
C LYS A 249 37.39 10.20 10.49
N GLN A 250 38.66 10.13 10.12
CA GLN A 250 39.65 9.36 10.85
C GLN A 250 40.08 10.13 12.12
N SER A 251 40.24 9.40 13.23
CA SER A 251 40.56 9.97 14.54
C SER A 251 41.32 8.95 15.40
N ILE A 252 42.00 9.45 16.42
CA ILE A 252 42.60 8.65 17.48
C ILE A 252 41.87 8.91 18.79
N GLY A 253 41.50 7.84 19.51
CA GLY A 253 40.92 7.94 20.84
C GLY A 253 41.99 8.25 21.88
N PHE A 254 42.52 9.49 21.89
CA PHE A 254 43.56 9.88 22.84
C PHE A 254 43.25 11.21 23.51
N THR A 255 43.36 11.24 24.84
CA THR A 255 43.36 12.48 25.62
C THR A 255 44.39 12.32 26.73
N VAL A 256 45.46 13.12 26.69
CA VAL A 256 46.43 13.18 27.79
C VAL A 256 46.55 14.60 28.30
N THR A 257 46.18 14.77 29.56
CA THR A 257 46.38 16.00 30.32
C THR A 257 47.43 15.76 31.41
N GLY A 258 48.60 16.39 31.27
CA GLY A 258 49.63 16.40 32.31
C GLY A 258 50.49 15.15 32.38
N ALA A 259 51.43 15.02 31.44
CA ALA A 259 52.44 13.97 31.47
C ALA A 259 53.63 14.39 32.35
N LYS A 260 54.03 13.54 33.31
CA LYS A 260 55.18 13.81 34.19
C LYS A 260 56.48 13.66 33.42
N LYS A 261 57.43 14.56 33.64
CA LYS A 261 58.80 14.44 33.11
C LYS A 261 59.42 13.08 33.43
N GLY A 262 60.14 12.49 32.47
CA GLY A 262 60.85 11.22 32.61
C GLY A 262 59.96 9.99 32.46
N THR A 263 58.65 10.16 32.31
CA THR A 263 57.73 9.03 32.10
C THR A 263 57.61 8.67 30.62
N THR A 264 57.46 7.38 30.35
CA THR A 264 57.09 6.86 29.03
C THR A 264 55.59 6.55 29.02
N ARG A 265 54.92 6.88 27.92
CA ARG A 265 53.49 6.65 27.72
C ARG A 265 53.22 6.05 26.35
N ALA A 266 52.34 5.05 26.32
CA ALA A 266 51.83 4.49 25.07
C ALA A 266 50.78 5.42 24.46
N LEU A 267 50.96 5.72 23.18
CA LEU A 267 49.99 6.38 22.32
C LEU A 267 49.18 5.31 21.55
N PRO A 268 47.94 5.60 21.11
CA PRO A 268 47.15 4.66 20.32
C PRO A 268 47.87 4.23 19.05
N ALA A 269 48.09 2.93 18.89
CA ALA A 269 48.76 2.39 17.71
C ALA A 269 47.84 2.41 16.47
N LEU A 270 46.52 2.42 16.67
CA LEU A 270 45.50 2.35 15.62
C LEU A 270 44.51 3.51 15.71
N THR A 271 43.96 3.92 14.56
CA THR A 271 42.84 4.86 14.49
C THR A 271 41.49 4.17 14.73
N ASN A 272 40.41 4.93 14.80
CA ASN A 272 39.03 4.43 14.79
C ASN A 272 38.67 3.59 13.55
N PHE A 273 39.50 3.59 12.50
CA PHE A 273 39.35 2.74 11.32
C PHE A 273 40.37 1.60 11.25
N GLY A 274 41.17 1.39 12.31
CA GLY A 274 42.12 0.27 12.40
C GLY A 274 43.41 0.46 11.58
N THR A 275 43.68 1.67 11.10
CA THR A 275 44.94 2.00 10.40
C THR A 275 46.04 2.35 11.40
N SER A 276 47.28 1.98 11.10
CA SER A 276 48.44 2.30 11.94
C SER A 276 48.71 3.79 12.01
N VAL A 277 49.00 4.28 13.21
CA VAL A 277 49.31 5.69 13.49
C VAL A 277 50.82 5.89 13.55
N VAL A 278 51.29 6.92 12.85
CA VAL A 278 52.69 7.37 12.88
C VAL A 278 52.77 8.66 13.69
N TYR A 279 53.60 8.63 14.73
CA TYR A 279 53.89 9.78 15.56
C TYR A 279 55.27 10.34 15.26
N LYS A 280 55.37 11.66 15.14
CA LYS A 280 56.65 12.35 15.03
C LYS A 280 56.69 13.53 15.99
N SER A 281 57.69 13.57 16.86
CA SER A 281 57.88 14.73 17.73
C SER A 281 58.29 15.96 16.90
N LYS A 282 57.53 17.05 17.02
CA LYS A 282 57.86 18.38 16.50
C LYS A 282 58.60 19.24 17.53
N SER A 283 58.72 18.77 18.77
CA SER A 283 59.34 19.50 19.87
C SER A 283 60.50 18.72 20.47
N LYS A 284 61.50 19.41 21.02
CA LYS A 284 62.57 18.75 21.80
C LYS A 284 62.11 18.23 23.18
N SER A 285 60.86 18.50 23.54
CA SER A 285 60.27 18.15 24.84
C SER A 285 59.82 16.69 24.97
N CYS A 286 59.86 15.91 23.89
CA CYS A 286 59.63 14.45 23.92
C CYS A 286 60.42 13.75 22.81
N VAL A 287 60.69 12.47 23.05
CA VAL A 287 61.13 11.50 22.05
C VAL A 287 59.99 10.52 21.82
N VAL A 288 59.77 10.13 20.57
CA VAL A 288 58.77 9.10 20.22
C VAL A 288 59.45 8.01 19.42
N GLU A 289 59.33 6.78 19.90
CA GLU A 289 59.80 5.56 19.25
C GLU A 289 58.60 4.64 19.04
N SER A 290 58.28 4.33 17.78
CA SER A 290 57.01 3.68 17.43
C SER A 290 55.80 4.47 17.98
N ASN A 291 55.05 3.89 18.93
CA ASN A 291 53.95 4.55 19.63
C ASN A 291 54.27 4.88 21.11
N LEU A 292 55.52 4.73 21.54
CA LEU A 292 55.95 5.06 22.90
C LEU A 292 56.54 6.47 22.93
N MET A 293 55.90 7.35 23.70
CA MET A 293 56.34 8.72 23.93
C MET A 293 57.05 8.82 25.27
N THR A 294 58.32 9.19 25.26
CA THR A 294 59.09 9.52 26.47
C THR A 294 59.13 11.02 26.68
N VAL A 295 58.69 11.46 27.85
CA VAL A 295 58.51 12.89 28.18
C VAL A 295 59.83 13.49 28.68
N GLY A 296 60.32 14.49 27.95
CA GLY A 296 61.52 15.24 28.26
C GLY A 296 61.27 16.50 29.08
N ARG A 297 62.19 17.47 28.99
CA ARG A 297 62.07 18.80 29.63
C ARG A 297 61.30 19.76 28.72
N GLY A 298 60.37 20.52 29.29
CA GLY A 298 59.63 21.56 28.56
C GLY A 298 58.25 21.81 29.17
N LYS A 299 57.52 22.82 28.66
CA LYS A 299 56.14 23.13 29.08
C LYS A 299 55.10 22.26 28.36
N SER A 300 55.39 21.86 27.13
CA SER A 300 54.54 20.99 26.34
C SER A 300 55.32 20.24 25.29
N CYS A 301 54.75 19.12 24.88
CA CYS A 301 55.21 18.24 23.84
C CYS A 301 54.24 18.29 22.66
N ILE A 302 54.75 18.59 21.46
CA ILE A 302 53.93 18.71 20.25
C ILE A 302 54.29 17.55 19.33
N LEU A 303 53.32 16.71 19.04
CA LEU A 303 53.46 15.57 18.14
C LEU A 303 52.67 15.81 16.86
N THR A 304 53.24 15.47 15.72
CA THR A 304 52.47 15.24 14.50
C THR A 304 51.95 13.81 14.52
N VAL A 305 50.68 13.67 14.20
CA VAL A 305 49.93 12.42 14.16
C VAL A 305 49.48 12.21 12.73
N LYS A 306 49.97 11.14 12.09
CA LYS A 306 49.59 10.78 10.72
C LYS A 306 49.04 9.36 10.66
N ALA A 307 48.05 9.14 9.81
CA ALA A 307 47.60 7.81 9.43
C ALA A 307 47.08 7.84 8.00
N ALA A 308 47.32 6.76 7.25
CA ALA A 308 46.89 6.67 5.85
C ALA A 308 45.36 6.70 5.72
N GLY A 309 44.87 7.33 4.65
CA GLY A 309 43.49 7.21 4.24
C GLY A 309 43.25 5.89 3.51
N LYS A 310 42.00 5.62 3.18
CA LYS A 310 41.63 4.56 2.24
C LYS A 310 40.67 5.13 1.22
N ASP A 311 41.01 4.96 -0.05
CA ASP A 311 40.24 5.48 -1.17
C ASP A 311 38.78 5.06 -1.08
N LEU A 312 37.90 6.03 -1.34
CA LEU A 312 36.46 5.87 -1.27
C LEU A 312 35.93 5.34 0.08
N MET A 313 36.70 5.45 1.17
CA MET A 313 36.26 5.06 2.51
C MET A 313 36.49 6.16 3.54
N TRP A 314 37.74 6.56 3.80
CA TRP A 314 38.03 7.62 4.79
C TRP A 314 39.27 8.43 4.42
N ALA A 315 39.26 9.70 4.82
CA ALA A 315 40.35 10.63 4.57
C ALA A 315 41.58 10.29 5.46
N PRO A 316 42.81 10.61 5.00
CA PRO A 316 44.00 10.48 5.84
C PRO A 316 43.88 11.36 7.08
N LEU A 317 44.51 10.91 8.18
CA LEU A 317 44.68 11.72 9.38
C LEU A 317 46.00 12.48 9.25
N ASP A 318 45.96 13.81 9.37
CA ASP A 318 47.15 14.65 9.58
C ASP A 318 46.79 15.75 10.57
N THR A 319 47.28 15.63 11.79
CA THR A 319 46.94 16.56 12.88
C THR A 319 48.10 16.73 13.85
N THR A 320 47.94 17.65 14.79
CA THR A 320 48.89 17.88 15.87
C THR A 320 48.26 17.57 17.22
N LEU A 321 49.02 16.86 18.05
CA LEU A 321 48.65 16.56 19.42
C LEU A 321 49.59 17.35 20.36
N LYS A 322 49.00 18.17 21.22
CA LYS A 322 49.74 18.89 22.25
C LYS A 322 49.54 18.20 23.61
N VAL A 323 50.61 17.68 24.17
CA VAL A 323 50.63 17.09 25.51
C VAL A 323 51.26 18.10 26.48
N ILE A 324 50.51 18.48 27.52
CA ILE A 324 51.03 19.36 28.57
C ILE A 324 51.94 18.54 29.48
N ILE A 325 53.12 19.07 29.78
CA ILE A 325 54.08 18.46 30.70
C ILE A 325 53.85 19.07 32.10
N LYS A 326 53.72 18.21 33.10
CA LYS A 326 53.62 18.59 34.52
C LYS A 326 54.91 18.23 35.25
#